data_AF-A0A1B0CD65-F1
#
_entry.id   AF-A0A1B0CD65-F1
#
_cell.length_a   1.000
_cell.length_b   1.000
_cell.length_c   1.000
_cell.angle_alpha   90.00
_cell.angle_beta   90.00
_cell.angle_gamma   90.00
#
_symmetry.space_group_name_H-M   'P 1'
#
loop_
_entity.id
_entity.type
_entity.pdbx_description
1 polymer ?
#
loop_
_entity_poly.entity_id
_entity_poly.type
_entity_poly.pdbx_seq_one_letter_code
_entity_poly.pdbx_strand_id
1 'polypeptide(L)'
;MQRNLLRSLKLVPLGARHTPRQFTTISSSQIPRKLLAGRYKFHIMPVRGMFIQTQETPNPDSLKFLPGRDVLGTGNTMDFPSIGSATGSPLAKLLFRVEGVKAVFFGGDFITISKTEEAEWGILKAELFAVIMDFFASGLPILTGATPNSDKTQINDDDDETVMMIKELLDTRIRPTVQEDGGDLIFMGYKDGVVQLKMQGSCSSCPSSIVTLKNGVQNMLQFYIPEVVAVEQVSEPSDEVSDKVFESLEKNLKVKEKD
;
A
#
# COMPACT_ATOMS: atom_id res chain seq x y z
N MET A 1 11.21 40.93 -37.70
CA MET A 1 11.98 41.10 -38.96
C MET A 1 13.29 40.35 -38.83
N GLN A 2 13.54 39.42 -39.77
CA GLN A 2 14.76 38.63 -39.91
C GLN A 2 15.98 39.47 -40.34
N ARG A 3 17.20 39.02 -39.97
CA ARG A 3 18.45 38.89 -40.78
C ARG A 3 19.67 38.98 -39.85
N ASN A 4 20.34 37.87 -39.56
CA ASN A 4 21.41 37.17 -40.30
C ASN A 4 22.84 37.75 -40.14
N LEU A 5 23.69 36.88 -39.60
CA LEU A 5 25.15 36.74 -39.64
C LEU A 5 25.90 37.42 -40.80
N LEU A 6 27.15 37.85 -40.53
CA LEU A 6 28.35 37.50 -41.31
C LEU A 6 29.68 37.85 -40.59
N ARG A 7 30.44 36.79 -40.27
CA ARG A 7 31.91 36.55 -40.32
C ARG A 7 32.92 37.70 -40.43
N SER A 8 34.03 37.56 -39.68
CA SER A 8 35.39 37.87 -40.17
C SER A 8 36.45 36.94 -39.56
N LEU A 9 37.19 36.24 -40.43
CA LEU A 9 38.44 35.50 -40.16
C LEU A 9 39.64 36.48 -40.05
N LYS A 10 40.74 36.00 -39.42
CA LYS A 10 42.19 36.17 -39.75
C LYS A 10 42.99 35.84 -38.47
N LEU A 11 44.20 35.26 -38.44
CA LEU A 11 45.14 34.60 -39.34
C LEU A 11 46.23 34.01 -38.41
N VAL A 12 46.81 32.87 -38.78
CA VAL A 12 47.96 32.21 -38.10
C VAL A 12 49.28 32.89 -38.49
N PRO A 13 50.35 32.75 -37.68
CA PRO A 13 51.59 32.27 -38.29
C PRO A 13 52.30 31.14 -37.52
N LEU A 14 53.00 30.33 -38.31
CA LEU A 14 53.84 29.19 -37.96
C LEU A 14 55.22 29.61 -37.44
N GLY A 15 55.79 28.78 -36.57
CA GLY A 15 57.21 28.85 -36.19
C GLY A 15 57.66 27.59 -35.44
N ALA A 16 58.08 26.58 -36.18
CA ALA A 16 58.58 25.29 -35.69
C ALA A 16 60.06 25.38 -35.24
N ARG A 17 60.45 24.67 -34.17
CA ARG A 17 61.79 24.05 -34.03
C ARG A 17 61.70 22.71 -33.30
N HIS A 18 62.39 21.74 -33.91
CA HIS A 18 62.57 20.33 -33.57
C HIS A 18 63.38 20.09 -32.29
N THR A 19 63.07 18.97 -31.58
CA THR A 19 64.05 17.97 -31.07
C THR A 19 63.33 16.63 -30.76
N PRO A 20 64.03 15.49 -30.71
CA PRO A 20 63.60 14.25 -31.36
C PRO A 20 62.79 13.27 -30.51
N ARG A 21 62.09 12.37 -31.22
CA ARG A 21 61.45 11.15 -30.72
C ARG A 21 62.45 10.28 -29.95
N GLN A 22 62.06 9.86 -28.75
CA GLN A 22 62.48 8.57 -28.19
C GLN A 22 61.26 7.66 -28.14
N PHE A 23 61.35 6.54 -28.85
CA PHE A 23 60.47 5.39 -28.68
C PHE A 23 60.92 4.66 -27.42
N THR A 24 60.03 4.56 -26.44
CA THR A 24 60.14 3.56 -25.38
C THR A 24 58.85 2.77 -25.28
N THR A 25 59.06 1.48 -25.33
CA THR A 25 58.14 0.36 -25.34
C THR A 25 57.22 0.31 -24.12
N ILE A 26 56.01 -0.16 -24.40
CA ILE A 26 54.90 -0.43 -23.47
C ILE A 26 55.38 -1.22 -22.23
N SER A 27 55.19 -0.63 -21.05
CA SER A 27 55.15 -1.37 -19.79
C SER A 27 53.72 -1.39 -19.31
N SER A 28 53.12 -2.58 -19.30
CA SER A 28 51.78 -2.85 -18.80
C SER A 28 51.74 -2.74 -17.28
N SER A 29 51.53 -1.56 -16.75
CA SER A 29 51.07 -1.40 -15.37
C SER A 29 50.32 -0.08 -15.23
N GLN A 30 49.22 -0.13 -14.48
CA GLN A 30 48.34 0.97 -14.07
C GLN A 30 47.10 1.20 -14.95
N ILE A 31 46.16 0.26 -14.85
CA ILE A 31 44.74 0.60 -14.92
C ILE A 31 44.34 1.14 -13.54
N PRO A 32 43.77 2.35 -13.42
CA PRO A 32 43.25 2.82 -12.15
C PRO A 32 42.02 1.99 -11.76
N ARG A 33 42.16 1.12 -10.76
CA ARG A 33 41.04 0.45 -10.09
C ARG A 33 40.25 1.48 -9.29
N LYS A 34 39.30 2.15 -9.94
CA LYS A 34 38.17 2.77 -9.26
C LYS A 34 36.92 2.56 -10.08
N LEU A 35 36.24 1.44 -9.82
CA LEU A 35 34.79 1.25 -9.96
C LEU A 35 34.48 -0.14 -9.41
N LEU A 36 33.38 -0.24 -8.67
CA LEU A 36 32.84 -1.42 -7.98
C LEU A 36 33.40 -1.70 -6.57
N ALA A 37 32.97 -0.86 -5.62
CA ALA A 37 32.82 -1.28 -4.23
C ALA A 37 31.54 -0.70 -3.62
N GLY A 38 30.42 -0.78 -4.36
CA GLY A 38 29.09 -0.72 -3.76
C GLY A 38 28.81 -2.06 -3.08
N ARG A 39 29.43 -2.31 -1.92
CA ARG A 39 29.05 -3.42 -1.05
C ARG A 39 27.69 -3.06 -0.45
N TYR A 40 26.61 -3.36 -1.17
CA TYR A 40 25.33 -3.59 -0.50
C TYR A 40 25.56 -4.80 0.41
N LYS A 41 25.82 -4.52 1.69
CA LYS A 41 25.76 -5.55 2.74
C LYS A 41 24.29 -5.99 2.78
N PHE A 42 23.96 -7.03 2.02
CA PHE A 42 22.77 -7.82 2.31
C PHE A 42 23.00 -8.41 3.70
N HIS A 43 22.41 -7.76 4.70
CA HIS A 43 22.28 -8.33 6.02
C HIS A 43 21.22 -9.43 5.90
N ILE A 44 21.63 -10.62 5.45
CA ILE A 44 20.85 -11.83 5.66
C ILE A 44 20.99 -12.13 7.15
N MET A 45 20.16 -11.48 7.96
CA MET A 45 19.86 -11.99 9.28
C MET A 45 18.96 -13.21 9.05
N PRO A 46 19.42 -14.43 9.35
CA PRO A 46 18.53 -15.58 9.31
C PRO A 46 17.49 -15.35 10.42
N VAL A 47 16.26 -14.98 10.05
CA VAL A 47 15.14 -14.87 11.00
C VAL A 47 14.67 -16.29 11.34
N ARG A 48 15.52 -17.04 12.05
CA ARG A 48 15.10 -18.28 12.71
C ARG A 48 14.34 -17.87 13.98
N GLY A 49 13.06 -17.54 13.81
CA GLY A 49 12.19 -17.18 14.92
C GLY A 49 10.99 -16.29 14.57
N MET A 50 10.56 -16.24 13.32
CA MET A 50 9.30 -15.56 13.01
C MET A 50 8.12 -16.38 13.55
N PHE A 51 7.37 -15.81 14.50
CA PHE A 51 6.18 -16.43 15.07
C PHE A 51 4.99 -15.53 14.79
N ILE A 52 4.07 -16.01 13.96
CA ILE A 52 2.86 -15.28 13.60
C ILE A 52 1.78 -15.61 14.63
N GLN A 53 1.25 -14.59 15.28
CA GLN A 53 0.08 -14.71 16.15
C GLN A 53 -1.19 -14.40 15.36
N THR A 54 -2.32 -14.95 15.80
CA THR A 54 -3.63 -14.59 15.25
C THR A 54 -4.52 -13.99 16.32
N GLN A 55 -5.30 -12.96 15.94
CA GLN A 55 -6.32 -12.35 16.78
C GLN A 55 -7.65 -12.37 16.03
N GLU A 56 -8.72 -12.69 16.75
CA GLU A 56 -10.08 -12.60 16.24
C GLU A 56 -10.49 -11.14 16.03
N THR A 57 -11.39 -10.92 15.08
CA THR A 57 -12.01 -9.60 14.85
C THR A 57 -13.51 -9.70 15.14
N PRO A 58 -14.22 -8.57 15.31
CA PRO A 58 -15.68 -8.60 15.40
C PRO A 58 -16.39 -9.18 14.17
N ASN A 59 -15.67 -9.33 13.04
CA ASN A 59 -16.15 -9.97 11.83
C ASN A 59 -15.70 -11.44 11.79
N PRO A 60 -16.61 -12.44 11.82
CA PRO A 60 -16.24 -13.86 11.85
C PRO A 60 -15.51 -14.33 10.58
N ASP A 61 -15.71 -13.64 9.47
CA ASP A 61 -15.04 -13.92 8.20
C ASP A 61 -13.70 -13.20 8.06
N SER A 62 -13.25 -12.47 9.07
CA SER A 62 -11.95 -11.78 9.07
C SER A 62 -11.10 -12.17 10.26
N LEU A 63 -9.81 -12.41 10.00
CA LEU A 63 -8.82 -12.75 11.02
C LEU A 63 -7.57 -11.88 10.86
N LYS A 64 -7.05 -11.41 12.00
CA LYS A 64 -5.85 -10.60 12.07
C LYS A 64 -4.63 -11.49 12.33
N PHE A 65 -3.59 -11.32 11.53
CA PHE A 65 -2.31 -12.00 11.61
C PHE A 65 -1.24 -10.99 12.03
N LEU A 66 -0.57 -11.25 13.14
CA LEU A 66 0.47 -10.40 13.71
C LEU A 66 1.83 -11.08 13.49
N PRO A 67 2.62 -10.64 12.51
CA PRO A 67 3.88 -11.30 12.14
C PRO A 67 5.02 -11.03 13.15
N GLY A 68 4.79 -10.18 14.15
CA GLY A 68 5.80 -9.78 15.14
C GLY A 68 6.81 -8.74 14.62
N ARG A 69 6.46 -8.03 13.55
CA ARG A 69 7.26 -6.95 12.95
C ARG A 69 6.38 -6.00 12.15
N ASP A 70 6.93 -4.83 11.84
CA ASP A 70 6.27 -3.83 11.00
C ASP A 70 5.87 -4.39 9.63
N VAL A 71 4.66 -4.06 9.21
CA VAL A 71 4.11 -4.34 7.89
C VAL A 71 4.15 -3.05 7.06
N LEU A 72 3.35 -2.04 7.40
CA LEU A 72 3.39 -0.72 6.76
C LEU A 72 3.97 0.39 7.65
N GLY A 73 4.24 0.09 8.93
CA GLY A 73 4.66 1.07 9.93
C GLY A 73 3.49 1.88 10.49
N THR A 74 3.73 2.62 11.57
CA THR A 74 2.69 3.31 12.34
C THR A 74 1.86 4.28 11.48
N GLY A 75 0.53 4.20 11.61
CA GLY A 75 -0.43 5.10 10.94
C GLY A 75 -0.72 4.77 9.48
N ASN A 76 0.10 3.91 8.85
CA ASN A 76 -0.07 3.51 7.45
C ASN A 76 -0.95 2.27 7.35
N THR A 77 -1.91 2.35 6.43
CA THR A 77 -2.81 1.25 6.11
C THR A 77 -2.94 1.11 4.59
N MET A 78 -3.26 -0.09 4.13
CA MET A 78 -3.63 -0.31 2.74
C MET A 78 -4.61 -1.46 2.60
N ASP A 79 -5.64 -1.21 1.81
CA ASP A 79 -6.74 -2.13 1.57
C ASP A 79 -6.63 -2.75 0.19
N PHE A 80 -6.87 -4.05 0.13
CA PHE A 80 -6.94 -4.82 -1.10
C PHE A 80 -8.25 -5.60 -1.11
N PRO A 81 -9.36 -4.99 -1.58
CA PRO A 81 -10.67 -5.64 -1.58
C PRO A 81 -10.78 -6.78 -2.60
N SER A 82 -9.91 -6.80 -3.61
CA SER A 82 -9.89 -7.82 -4.66
C SER A 82 -8.49 -8.09 -5.20
N ILE A 83 -8.31 -9.20 -5.92
CA ILE A 83 -7.02 -9.56 -6.53
C ILE A 83 -6.46 -8.48 -7.47
N GLY A 84 -7.33 -7.72 -8.16
CA GLY A 84 -6.92 -6.64 -9.06
C GLY A 84 -6.23 -5.47 -8.34
N SER A 85 -6.67 -5.16 -7.12
CA SER A 85 -6.07 -4.12 -6.28
C SER A 85 -4.67 -4.50 -5.76
N ALA A 86 -4.31 -5.80 -5.76
CA ALA A 86 -3.03 -6.30 -5.24
C ALA A 86 -1.81 -5.93 -6.10
N THR A 87 -2.00 -5.23 -7.22
CA THR A 87 -0.93 -4.94 -8.20
C THR A 87 0.33 -4.33 -7.57
N GLY A 88 0.16 -3.46 -6.58
CA GLY A 88 1.25 -2.77 -5.88
C GLY A 88 1.85 -3.50 -4.68
N SER A 89 1.49 -4.77 -4.42
CA SER A 89 1.98 -5.51 -3.26
C SER A 89 2.29 -6.97 -3.61
N PRO A 90 3.57 -7.39 -3.62
CA PRO A 90 3.93 -8.78 -3.83
C PRO A 90 3.34 -9.72 -2.76
N LEU A 91 3.29 -9.27 -1.50
CA LEU A 91 2.68 -10.03 -0.41
C LEU A 91 1.18 -10.24 -0.65
N ALA A 92 0.44 -9.20 -1.01
CA ALA A 92 -0.99 -9.31 -1.27
C ALA A 92 -1.26 -10.28 -2.43
N LYS A 93 -0.48 -10.20 -3.52
CA LYS A 93 -0.59 -11.15 -4.65
C LYS A 93 -0.37 -12.60 -4.22
N LEU A 94 0.57 -12.86 -3.32
CA LEU A 94 0.82 -14.21 -2.81
C LEU A 94 -0.33 -14.69 -1.92
N LEU A 95 -0.86 -13.81 -1.06
CA LEU A 95 -2.00 -14.14 -0.19
C LEU A 95 -3.26 -14.45 -1.01
N PHE A 96 -3.53 -13.71 -2.08
CA PHE A 96 -4.66 -14.01 -2.99
C PHE A 96 -4.54 -15.31 -3.78
N ARG A 97 -3.37 -15.99 -3.77
CA ARG A 97 -3.23 -17.32 -4.37
C ARG A 97 -3.74 -18.43 -3.47
N VAL A 98 -3.90 -18.16 -2.18
CA VAL A 98 -4.48 -19.11 -1.23
C VAL A 98 -5.98 -19.16 -1.47
N GLU A 99 -6.49 -20.38 -1.70
CA GLU A 99 -7.90 -20.59 -1.98
C GLU A 99 -8.76 -20.16 -0.77
N GLY A 100 -9.86 -19.45 -1.05
CA GLY A 100 -10.76 -18.93 -0.02
C GLY A 100 -10.37 -17.56 0.54
N VAL A 101 -9.27 -16.94 0.11
CA VAL A 101 -8.96 -15.54 0.45
C VAL A 101 -9.78 -14.59 -0.41
N LYS A 102 -10.65 -13.80 0.22
CA LYS A 102 -11.54 -12.82 -0.43
C LYS A 102 -10.94 -11.41 -0.49
N ALA A 103 -10.36 -10.94 0.61
CA ALA A 103 -9.76 -9.62 0.72
C ALA A 103 -8.56 -9.64 1.67
N VAL A 104 -7.64 -8.69 1.47
CA VAL A 104 -6.43 -8.54 2.27
C VAL A 104 -6.32 -7.08 2.68
N PHE A 105 -5.98 -6.83 3.94
CA PHE A 105 -5.76 -5.49 4.45
C PHE A 105 -4.47 -5.47 5.27
N PHE A 106 -3.64 -4.45 5.05
CA PHE A 106 -2.40 -4.25 5.78
C PHE A 106 -2.55 -3.07 6.73
N GLY A 107 -2.27 -3.32 8.01
CA GLY A 107 -2.11 -2.29 9.02
C GLY A 107 -0.64 -1.96 9.28
N GLY A 108 -0.37 -1.29 10.39
CA GLY A 108 0.99 -0.90 10.75
C GLY A 108 1.92 -2.08 11.01
N ASP A 109 1.46 -3.05 11.81
CA ASP A 109 2.20 -4.25 12.24
C ASP A 109 1.40 -5.55 12.09
N PHE A 110 0.28 -5.50 11.38
CA PHE A 110 -0.62 -6.63 11.19
C PHE A 110 -1.15 -6.75 9.76
N ILE A 111 -1.64 -7.94 9.45
CA ILE A 111 -2.32 -8.26 8.19
C ILE A 111 -3.70 -8.82 8.55
N THR A 112 -4.77 -8.19 8.10
CA THR A 112 -6.12 -8.75 8.19
C THR A 112 -6.45 -9.46 6.89
N ILE A 113 -6.98 -10.67 7.01
CA ILE A 113 -7.43 -11.46 5.86
C ILE A 113 -8.92 -11.73 6.05
N SER A 114 -9.71 -11.43 5.02
CA SER A 114 -11.11 -11.83 4.96
C SER A 114 -11.24 -13.04 4.05
N LYS A 115 -11.96 -14.06 4.51
CA LYS A 115 -12.22 -15.29 3.75
C LYS A 115 -13.56 -15.24 3.00
N THR A 116 -13.78 -16.17 2.08
CA THR A 116 -15.12 -16.44 1.54
C THR A 116 -15.98 -17.21 2.55
N GLU A 117 -17.28 -17.25 2.33
CA GLU A 117 -18.23 -17.90 3.24
C GLU A 117 -18.00 -19.42 3.30
N GLU A 118 -17.58 -20.02 2.19
CA GLU A 118 -17.35 -21.48 2.05
C GLU A 118 -16.00 -21.93 2.63
N ALA A 119 -15.09 -20.99 2.88
CA ALA A 119 -13.74 -21.27 3.35
C ALA A 119 -13.70 -21.51 4.86
N GLU A 120 -12.81 -22.41 5.29
CA GLU A 120 -12.64 -22.79 6.70
C GLU A 120 -11.26 -22.39 7.23
N TRP A 121 -11.25 -21.66 8.36
CA TRP A 121 -10.02 -21.13 8.95
C TRP A 121 -8.99 -22.21 9.30
N GLY A 122 -9.43 -23.43 9.61
CA GLY A 122 -8.54 -24.54 9.96
C GLY A 122 -7.55 -24.89 8.83
N ILE A 123 -8.00 -24.81 7.57
CA ILE A 123 -7.17 -25.09 6.39
C ILE A 123 -6.41 -23.82 5.99
N LEU A 124 -7.12 -22.70 5.88
CA LEU A 124 -6.54 -21.42 5.45
C LEU A 124 -5.34 -21.00 6.31
N LYS A 125 -5.42 -21.16 7.64
CA LYS A 125 -4.34 -20.74 8.55
C LYS A 125 -2.99 -21.37 8.19
N ALA A 126 -2.97 -22.65 7.85
CA ALA A 126 -1.71 -23.35 7.53
C ALA A 126 -1.02 -22.77 6.30
N GLU A 127 -1.79 -22.52 5.23
CA GLU A 127 -1.28 -21.94 3.99
C GLU A 127 -0.87 -20.48 4.17
N LEU A 128 -1.70 -19.68 4.85
CA LEU A 128 -1.43 -18.28 5.13
C LEU A 128 -0.17 -18.10 5.97
N PHE A 129 0.03 -18.93 6.98
CA PHE A 129 1.27 -18.92 7.76
C PHE A 129 2.50 -19.21 6.90
N ALA A 130 2.43 -20.22 6.02
CA ALA A 130 3.53 -20.55 5.12
C ALA A 130 3.87 -19.39 4.18
N VAL A 131 2.85 -18.78 3.57
CA VAL A 131 3.03 -17.64 2.65
C VAL A 131 3.64 -16.43 3.36
N ILE A 132 3.11 -16.05 4.53
CA ILE A 132 3.62 -14.89 5.28
C ILE A 132 5.07 -15.14 5.73
N MET A 133 5.36 -16.33 6.27
CA MET A 133 6.72 -16.66 6.71
C MET A 133 7.72 -16.65 5.54
N ASP A 134 7.40 -17.29 4.42
CA ASP A 134 8.27 -17.33 3.24
C ASP A 134 8.50 -15.93 2.68
N PHE A 135 7.44 -15.12 2.59
CA PHE A 135 7.54 -13.75 2.13
C PHE A 135 8.51 -12.92 2.98
N PHE A 136 8.36 -12.92 4.31
CA PHE A 136 9.24 -12.15 5.18
C PHE A 136 10.66 -12.72 5.26
N ALA A 137 10.85 -14.02 5.01
CA ALA A 137 12.17 -14.63 4.88
C ALA A 137 12.87 -14.24 3.57
N SER A 138 12.10 -14.03 2.50
CA SER A 138 12.63 -13.61 1.18
C SER A 138 13.23 -12.20 1.18
N GLY A 139 12.78 -11.33 2.10
CA GLY A 139 13.19 -9.93 2.17
C GLY A 139 12.65 -9.06 1.02
N LEU A 140 11.64 -9.54 0.29
CA LEU A 140 10.94 -8.75 -0.72
C LEU A 140 10.23 -7.55 -0.08
N PRO A 141 10.13 -6.40 -0.80
CA PRO A 141 9.37 -5.27 -0.30
C PRO A 141 7.88 -5.59 -0.26
N ILE A 142 7.20 -5.17 0.81
CA ILE A 142 5.75 -5.35 0.96
C ILE A 142 5.01 -4.58 -0.13
N LEU A 143 5.47 -3.37 -0.46
CA LEU A 143 4.89 -2.51 -1.49
C LEU A 143 5.86 -2.25 -2.64
N THR A 144 5.36 -2.28 -3.87
CA THR A 144 6.07 -1.95 -5.10
C THR A 144 5.30 -0.87 -5.85
N GLY A 145 5.54 0.39 -5.51
CA GLY A 145 4.95 1.55 -6.19
C GLY A 145 3.54 1.96 -5.73
N ALA A 146 2.97 1.28 -4.73
CA ALA A 146 1.77 1.73 -4.04
C ALA A 146 2.13 2.62 -2.85
N THR A 147 1.40 3.72 -2.68
CA THR A 147 1.49 4.60 -1.51
C THR A 147 0.43 4.19 -0.50
N PRO A 148 0.78 3.98 0.79
CA PRO A 148 -0.21 3.75 1.84
C PRO A 148 -1.22 4.90 1.94
N ASN A 149 -2.41 4.62 2.50
CA ASN A 149 -3.53 5.57 2.59
C ASN A 149 -3.36 6.66 3.68
N SER A 150 -2.13 7.01 4.06
CA SER A 150 -1.87 8.02 5.10
C SER A 150 -2.44 9.40 4.79
N ASP A 151 -2.69 9.73 3.52
CA ASP A 151 -2.83 11.12 3.08
C ASP A 151 -4.27 11.66 3.12
N LYS A 152 -5.30 10.81 3.06
CA LYS A 152 -6.70 11.30 2.98
C LYS A 152 -7.28 11.78 4.31
N THR A 153 -6.75 11.27 5.42
CA THR A 153 -7.15 11.67 6.77
C THR A 153 -6.19 12.72 7.37
N GLN A 154 -5.13 13.10 6.65
CA GLN A 154 -4.27 14.21 7.06
C GLN A 154 -5.03 15.53 7.03
N ILE A 155 -4.77 16.35 8.05
CA ILE A 155 -5.29 17.69 8.19
C ILE A 155 -4.52 18.59 7.22
N ASN A 156 -5.24 19.31 6.37
CA ASN A 156 -4.67 20.31 5.46
C ASN A 156 -4.98 21.72 5.96
N ASP A 157 -4.13 22.68 5.65
CA ASP A 157 -4.29 24.08 6.07
C ASP A 157 -5.54 24.76 5.47
N ASP A 158 -6.05 24.22 4.36
CA ASP A 158 -7.25 24.72 3.67
C ASP A 158 -8.56 24.06 4.16
N ASP A 159 -8.49 23.10 5.10
CA ASP A 159 -9.68 22.46 5.65
C ASP A 159 -10.47 23.44 6.54
N ASP A 160 -11.81 23.36 6.48
CA ASP A 160 -12.67 24.07 7.42
C ASP A 160 -12.43 23.58 8.87
N GLU A 161 -12.64 24.43 9.87
CA GLU A 161 -12.41 24.11 11.28
C GLU A 161 -13.15 22.83 11.69
N THR A 162 -14.38 22.65 11.20
CA THR A 162 -15.18 21.44 11.41
C THR A 162 -14.51 20.20 10.83
N VAL A 163 -13.95 20.30 9.60
CA VAL A 163 -13.26 19.19 8.93
C VAL A 163 -11.97 18.84 9.66
N MET A 164 -11.21 19.83 10.12
CA MET A 164 -10.02 19.62 10.94
C MET A 164 -10.35 18.85 12.22
N MET A 165 -11.41 19.25 12.94
CA MET A 165 -11.87 18.55 14.14
C MET A 165 -12.31 17.12 13.84
N ILE A 166 -13.04 16.89 12.74
CA ILE A 166 -13.45 15.54 12.31
C ILE A 166 -12.22 14.67 12.07
N LYS A 167 -11.25 15.16 11.28
CA LYS A 167 -10.01 14.43 10.96
C LYS A 167 -9.18 14.13 12.21
N GLU A 168 -9.04 15.10 13.11
CA GLU A 168 -8.34 14.91 14.39
C GLU A 168 -9.01 13.83 15.25
N LEU A 169 -10.33 13.87 15.37
CA LEU A 169 -11.06 12.87 16.17
C LEU A 169 -10.96 11.47 15.55
N LEU A 170 -11.04 11.39 14.22
CA LEU A 170 -10.83 10.14 13.48
C LEU A 170 -9.45 9.56 13.79
N ASP A 171 -8.39 10.36 13.65
CA ASP A 171 -7.02 9.89 13.80
C ASP A 171 -6.65 9.54 15.25
N THR A 172 -7.08 10.37 16.20
CA THR A 172 -6.65 10.23 17.62
C THR A 172 -7.46 9.23 18.43
N ARG A 173 -8.71 8.94 18.03
CA ARG A 173 -9.62 8.10 18.83
C ARG A 173 -10.29 6.97 18.04
N ILE A 174 -10.80 7.25 16.84
CA ILE A 174 -11.59 6.26 16.09
C ILE A 174 -10.68 5.23 15.43
N ARG A 175 -9.76 5.68 14.57
CA ARG A 175 -8.85 4.81 13.80
C ARG A 175 -8.07 3.84 14.68
N PRO A 176 -7.51 4.22 15.85
CA PRO A 176 -6.84 3.27 16.73
C PRO A 176 -7.74 2.08 17.11
N THR A 177 -8.96 2.36 17.55
CA THR A 177 -9.94 1.33 17.92
C THR A 177 -10.32 0.45 16.72
N VAL A 178 -10.50 1.06 15.54
CA VAL A 178 -10.87 0.32 14.32
C VAL A 178 -9.72 -0.57 13.82
N GLN A 179 -8.47 -0.11 13.96
CA GLN A 179 -7.28 -0.88 13.60
C GLN A 179 -7.01 -2.02 14.59
N GLU A 180 -7.38 -1.85 15.87
CA GLU A 180 -7.41 -2.96 16.83
C GLU A 180 -8.34 -4.08 16.31
N ASP A 181 -9.52 -3.73 15.82
CA ASP A 181 -10.49 -4.62 15.18
C ASP A 181 -10.09 -5.12 13.78
N GLY A 182 -8.95 -4.68 13.25
CA GLY A 182 -8.38 -5.15 11.99
C GLY A 182 -8.88 -4.45 10.72
N GLY A 183 -9.46 -3.25 10.84
CA GLY A 183 -9.89 -2.42 9.72
C GLY A 183 -9.27 -1.01 9.75
N ASP A 184 -9.79 -0.11 8.94
CA ASP A 184 -9.50 1.33 9.02
C ASP A 184 -10.65 2.15 8.41
N LEU A 185 -10.59 3.47 8.61
CA LEU A 185 -11.52 4.43 8.04
C LEU A 185 -10.77 5.51 7.26
N ILE A 186 -11.28 5.81 6.07
CA ILE A 186 -10.79 6.89 5.23
C ILE A 186 -11.84 8.00 5.18
N PHE A 187 -11.44 9.21 5.53
CA PHE A 187 -12.29 10.38 5.36
C PHE A 187 -12.45 10.71 3.87
N MET A 188 -13.69 10.79 3.40
CA MET A 188 -14.02 11.02 1.99
C MET A 188 -14.62 12.41 1.76
N GLY A 189 -15.22 13.01 2.79
CA GLY A 189 -15.76 14.36 2.72
C GLY A 189 -16.71 14.68 3.87
N TYR A 190 -17.09 15.96 3.95
CA TYR A 190 -18.09 16.45 4.88
C TYR A 190 -18.95 17.51 4.17
N LYS A 191 -20.26 17.34 4.19
CA LYS A 191 -21.21 18.27 3.54
C LYS A 191 -22.57 18.22 4.21
N ASP A 192 -23.19 19.38 4.43
CA ASP A 192 -24.55 19.52 4.96
C ASP A 192 -24.77 18.73 6.27
N GLY A 193 -23.75 18.69 7.15
CA GLY A 193 -23.79 17.92 8.40
C GLY A 193 -23.53 16.42 8.25
N VAL A 194 -23.27 15.92 7.03
CA VAL A 194 -23.03 14.50 6.76
C VAL A 194 -21.55 14.23 6.52
N VAL A 195 -20.96 13.37 7.35
CA VAL A 195 -19.58 12.89 7.20
C VAL A 195 -19.57 11.64 6.33
N GLN A 196 -18.80 11.66 5.24
CA GLN A 196 -18.63 10.53 4.34
C GLN A 196 -17.34 9.79 4.65
N LEU A 197 -17.45 8.50 4.94
CA LEU A 197 -16.31 7.63 5.27
C LEU A 197 -16.27 6.41 4.36
N LYS A 198 -15.07 5.99 3.96
CA LYS A 198 -14.83 4.69 3.35
C LYS A 198 -14.29 3.73 4.41
N MET A 199 -14.96 2.60 4.59
CA MET A 199 -14.55 1.55 5.52
C MET A 199 -13.61 0.56 4.82
N GLN A 200 -12.57 0.10 5.52
CA GLN A 200 -11.55 -0.81 4.98
C GLN A 200 -11.31 -2.01 5.89
N GLY A 201 -10.71 -3.08 5.34
CA GLY A 201 -10.36 -4.28 6.10
C GLY A 201 -11.57 -5.03 6.67
N SER A 202 -11.48 -5.49 7.92
CA SER A 202 -12.54 -6.29 8.57
C SER A 202 -13.90 -5.59 8.62
N CYS A 203 -13.90 -4.26 8.58
CA CYS A 203 -15.09 -3.43 8.72
C CYS A 203 -15.93 -3.27 7.44
N SER A 204 -15.40 -3.63 6.27
CA SER A 204 -16.07 -3.39 4.97
C SER A 204 -16.89 -4.59 4.46
N SER A 205 -16.70 -5.79 5.03
CA SER A 205 -17.17 -7.04 4.41
C SER A 205 -18.35 -7.71 5.11
N CYS A 206 -18.76 -7.25 6.29
CA CYS A 206 -19.88 -7.83 7.05
C CYS A 206 -20.97 -6.78 7.37
N PRO A 207 -22.25 -7.01 6.98
CA PRO A 207 -23.33 -6.04 7.21
C PRO A 207 -23.52 -5.64 8.68
N SER A 208 -23.35 -6.58 9.61
CA SER A 208 -23.50 -6.30 11.05
C SER A 208 -22.36 -5.41 11.58
N SER A 209 -21.13 -5.67 11.15
CA SER A 209 -19.96 -4.86 11.50
C SER A 209 -20.07 -3.45 10.93
N ILE A 210 -20.53 -3.30 9.68
CA ILE A 210 -20.73 -2.00 9.03
C ILE A 210 -21.71 -1.14 9.84
N VAL A 211 -22.88 -1.68 10.18
CA VAL A 211 -23.92 -0.92 10.90
C VAL A 211 -23.45 -0.55 12.30
N THR A 212 -22.80 -1.48 13.01
CA THR A 212 -22.30 -1.26 14.37
C THR A 212 -21.23 -0.18 14.38
N LEU A 213 -20.24 -0.28 13.48
CA LEU A 213 -19.17 0.69 13.37
C LEU A 213 -19.71 2.06 12.96
N LYS A 214 -20.59 2.11 11.95
CA LYS A 214 -21.23 3.35 11.50
C LYS A 214 -21.90 4.07 12.68
N ASN A 215 -22.70 3.35 13.46
CA ASN A 215 -23.40 3.93 14.61
C ASN A 215 -22.43 4.38 15.69
N GLY A 216 -21.40 3.60 15.99
CA GLY A 216 -20.35 3.97 16.97
C GLY A 216 -19.62 5.25 16.57
N VAL A 217 -19.18 5.33 15.31
CA VAL A 217 -18.50 6.50 14.75
C VAL A 217 -19.42 7.72 14.74
N GLN A 218 -20.67 7.56 14.30
CA GLN A 218 -21.64 8.66 14.28
C GLN A 218 -21.91 9.21 15.68
N ASN A 219 -22.17 8.34 16.66
CA ASN A 219 -22.42 8.76 18.04
C ASN A 219 -21.21 9.52 18.62
N MET A 220 -20.00 9.06 18.31
CA MET A 220 -18.79 9.71 18.79
C MET A 220 -18.58 11.07 18.14
N LEU A 221 -18.75 11.17 16.82
CA LEU A 221 -18.65 12.45 16.10
C LEU A 221 -19.70 13.45 16.59
N GLN A 222 -20.97 13.03 16.71
CA GLN A 222 -22.06 13.88 17.20
C GLN A 222 -21.83 14.40 18.63
N PHE A 223 -21.17 13.61 19.47
CA PHE A 223 -20.87 14.01 20.85
C PHE A 223 -19.82 15.13 20.93
N TYR A 224 -18.78 15.05 20.10
CA TYR A 224 -17.68 16.03 20.11
C TYR A 224 -17.89 17.20 19.13
N ILE A 225 -18.68 17.00 18.08
CA ILE A 225 -18.88 17.93 16.96
C ILE A 225 -20.40 18.03 16.68
N PRO A 226 -21.12 18.94 17.35
CA PRO A 226 -22.58 19.09 17.22
C PRO A 226 -23.09 19.38 15.80
N GLU A 227 -22.22 19.88 14.93
CA GLU A 227 -22.48 20.16 13.51
C GLU A 227 -22.61 18.88 12.67
N VAL A 228 -22.11 17.74 13.18
CA VAL A 228 -22.29 16.44 12.53
C VAL A 228 -23.69 15.93 12.84
N VAL A 229 -24.50 15.70 11.80
CA VAL A 229 -25.87 15.18 11.88
C VAL A 229 -25.91 13.70 11.53
N ALA A 230 -25.07 13.24 10.60
CA ALA A 230 -25.04 11.85 10.19
C ALA A 230 -23.66 11.42 9.67
N VAL A 231 -23.44 10.10 9.64
CA VAL A 231 -22.32 9.47 8.93
C VAL A 231 -22.87 8.63 7.79
N GLU A 232 -22.20 8.62 6.65
CA GLU A 232 -22.51 7.76 5.51
C GLU A 232 -21.28 6.99 5.06
N GLN A 233 -21.48 5.71 4.74
CA GLN A 233 -20.45 4.91 4.10
C GLN A 233 -20.49 5.17 2.59
N VAL A 234 -19.33 5.43 2.00
CA VAL A 234 -19.19 5.60 0.55
C VAL A 234 -18.11 4.66 0.00
N SER A 235 -18.31 4.20 -1.23
CA SER A 235 -17.33 3.47 -2.06
C SER A 235 -16.61 4.43 -3.00
N GLU A 236 -15.37 4.10 -3.41
CA GLU A 236 -14.74 4.83 -4.50
C GLU A 236 -15.24 4.30 -5.85
N PRO A 237 -15.48 5.17 -6.85
CA PRO A 237 -15.97 4.73 -8.17
C PRO A 237 -15.05 3.72 -8.87
N SER A 238 -13.74 3.80 -8.60
CA SER A 238 -12.73 2.87 -9.14
C SER A 238 -12.90 1.44 -8.64
N ASP A 239 -13.40 1.28 -7.42
CA ASP A 239 -13.57 -0.03 -6.81
C ASP A 239 -14.78 -0.74 -7.44
N GLU A 240 -15.88 0.00 -7.64
CA GLU A 240 -17.10 -0.53 -8.28
C GLU A 240 -16.89 -0.98 -9.74
N VAL A 241 -16.02 -0.28 -10.48
CA VAL A 241 -15.69 -0.67 -11.86
C VAL A 241 -14.88 -1.96 -11.87
N SER A 242 -13.96 -2.13 -10.92
CA SER A 242 -13.14 -3.34 -10.80
C SER A 242 -14.01 -4.56 -10.50
N ASP A 243 -14.97 -4.43 -9.59
CA ASP A 243 -15.88 -5.51 -9.22
C ASP A 243 -16.80 -5.91 -10.39
N LYS A 244 -17.37 -4.92 -11.10
CA LYS A 244 -18.23 -5.16 -12.28
C LYS A 244 -17.48 -5.85 -13.43
N VAL A 245 -16.23 -5.46 -13.65
CA VAL A 245 -15.37 -6.09 -14.68
C VAL A 245 -15.05 -7.53 -14.30
N PHE A 246 -14.75 -7.78 -13.02
CA PHE A 246 -14.47 -9.12 -12.53
C PHE A 246 -15.69 -10.06 -12.65
N GLU A 247 -16.87 -9.63 -12.20
CA GLU A 247 -18.11 -10.41 -12.35
C GLU A 247 -18.42 -10.73 -13.81
N SER A 248 -18.18 -9.78 -14.71
CA SER A 248 -18.40 -9.97 -16.15
C SER A 248 -17.44 -11.01 -16.74
N LEU A 249 -16.18 -11.02 -16.30
CA LEU A 249 -15.18 -12.00 -16.71
C LEU A 249 -15.49 -13.41 -16.19
N GLU A 250 -15.88 -13.53 -14.92
CA GLU A 250 -16.27 -14.83 -14.34
C GLU A 250 -17.47 -15.45 -15.06
N LYS A 251 -18.49 -14.63 -15.36
CA LYS A 251 -19.66 -15.09 -16.14
C LYS A 251 -19.24 -15.60 -17.52
N ASN A 252 -18.34 -14.89 -18.20
CA ASN A 252 -17.85 -15.30 -19.52
C ASN A 252 -17.01 -16.59 -19.48
N LEU A 253 -16.24 -16.82 -18.42
CA LEU A 253 -15.46 -18.06 -18.24
C LEU A 253 -16.37 -19.26 -17.97
N LYS A 254 -17.38 -19.11 -17.09
CA LYS A 254 -18.38 -20.17 -16.79
C LYS A 254 -19.24 -20.56 -17.99
N VAL A 255 -19.44 -19.64 -18.95
CA VAL A 255 -20.16 -19.92 -20.21
C VAL A 255 -19.29 -20.75 -21.16
N LYS A 256 -17.98 -20.49 -21.23
CA LYS A 256 -17.05 -21.22 -22.12
C LYS A 256 -16.71 -22.64 -21.66
N GLU A 257 -16.91 -22.98 -20.39
CA GLU A 257 -16.71 -24.35 -19.88
C GLU A 257 -17.92 -25.28 -20.10
N LYS A 258 -19.05 -24.75 -20.60
CA LYS A 258 -20.28 -25.52 -20.85
C LYS A 258 -20.53 -25.84 -22.33
N ASP A 259 -19.66 -25.41 -23.23
CA ASP A 259 -19.65 -25.73 -24.67
C ASP A 259 -18.48 -26.67 -25.00
#